data_AF-A0A5A7MN92-F1
#
_entry.id   AF-A0A5A7MN92-F1
#
_cell.length_a   1.000
_cell.length_b   1.000
_cell.length_c   1.000
_cell.angle_alpha   90.00
_cell.angle_beta   90.00
_cell.angle_gamma   90.00
#
_symmetry.space_group_name_H-M   'P 1'
#
loop_
_entity.id
_entity.type
_entity.pdbx_description
1 polymer ?
#
loop_
_entity_poly.entity_id
_entity_poly.type
_entity_poly.pdbx_seq_one_letter_code
_entity_poly.pdbx_strand_id
1 'polypeptide(L)'
;MRAVEEGIPLIRSAGTGISAVVDSVGRVVTQIALGSRGVVDSGVPVALPRPPLYARIGDSLLAVFVGIGAALIIRRRKTRNAGDAV
;
A
#
# COMPACT_ATOMS: atom_id res chain seq x y z
N MET A 1 -2.50 -2.18 5.44
CA MET A 1 -1.84 -2.48 4.15
C MET A 1 -0.32 -2.35 4.19
N ARG A 2 0.30 -1.51 5.03
CA ARG A 2 1.77 -1.36 5.04
C ARG A 2 2.58 -2.66 5.19
N ALA A 3 2.07 -3.65 5.93
CA ALA A 3 2.75 -4.93 6.09
C ALA A 3 2.99 -5.66 4.75
N VAL A 4 1.98 -5.69 3.86
CA VAL A 4 2.10 -6.32 2.52
C VAL A 4 2.87 -5.45 1.53
N GLU A 5 2.80 -4.13 1.68
CA GLU A 5 3.55 -3.17 0.87
C GLU A 5 5.05 -3.28 1.07
N GLU A 6 5.47 -3.34 2.34
CA GLU A 6 6.88 -3.39 2.75
C GLU A 6 7.42 -4.82 2.87
N GLY A 7 6.52 -5.81 3.01
CA GLY A 7 6.90 -7.20 3.27
C GLY A 7 7.44 -7.41 4.70
N ILE A 8 7.02 -6.57 5.65
CA ILE A 8 7.50 -6.55 7.03
C ILE A 8 6.31 -6.83 7.96
N PRO A 9 6.45 -7.70 8.97
CA PRO A 9 5.40 -7.92 9.97
C PRO A 9 5.06 -6.62 10.72
N LEU A 10 3.79 -6.47 11.09
CA LEU A 10 3.30 -5.31 11.81
C LEU A 10 2.69 -5.73 13.16
N ILE A 11 3.22 -5.15 14.23
CA ILE A 11 2.62 -5.26 15.57
C ILE A 11 1.96 -3.93 15.90
N ARG A 12 0.65 -3.98 16.15
CA ARG A 12 -0.16 -2.82 16.54
C ARG A 12 -0.62 -2.98 17.99
N SER A 13 -0.30 -1.99 18.81
CA SER A 13 -0.84 -1.83 20.16
C SER A 13 -1.76 -0.61 20.21
N ALA A 14 -2.98 -0.79 20.68
CA ALA A 14 -3.98 0.26 20.84
C ALA A 14 -4.64 0.14 22.21
N GLY A 15 -4.79 1.26 22.94
CA GLY A 15 -5.30 1.25 24.31
C GLY A 15 -6.76 0.80 24.44
N THR A 16 -7.65 1.35 23.61
CA THR A 16 -9.08 0.93 23.51
C THR A 16 -9.45 0.47 22.10
N GLY A 17 -8.52 0.64 21.16
CA GLY A 17 -8.62 0.23 19.76
C GLY A 17 -8.30 -1.25 19.54
N ILE A 18 -8.34 -1.68 18.28
CA ILE A 18 -7.89 -3.03 17.90
C ILE A 18 -6.36 -3.10 18.02
N SER A 19 -5.89 -4.03 18.85
CA SER A 19 -4.49 -4.47 18.91
C SER A 19 -4.34 -5.75 18.11
N ALA A 20 -3.31 -5.87 17.29
CA ALA A 20 -3.16 -7.01 16.38
C ALA A 20 -1.71 -7.25 15.97
N VAL A 21 -1.41 -8.51 15.65
CA VAL A 21 -0.17 -8.94 14.99
C VAL A 21 -0.51 -9.36 13.57
N VAL A 22 0.16 -8.77 12.60
CA VAL A 22 -0.04 -9.02 11.17
C VAL A 22 1.28 -9.50 10.58
N ASP A 23 1.24 -10.58 9.80
CA ASP A 23 2.42 -11.10 9.12
C ASP A 23 2.84 -10.24 7.92
N SER A 24 3.98 -10.57 7.33
CA SER A 24 4.58 -9.86 6.19
C SER A 24 3.79 -9.96 4.87
N VAL A 25 2.74 -10.79 4.82
CA VAL A 25 1.82 -10.88 3.67
C VAL A 25 0.43 -10.30 3.99
N GLY A 26 0.27 -9.69 5.16
CA GLY A 26 -0.94 -8.98 5.55
C GLY A 26 -2.01 -9.83 6.25
N ARG A 27 -1.71 -11.07 6.65
CA ARG A 27 -2.64 -11.93 7.40
C ARG A 27 -2.61 -11.56 8.89
N VAL A 28 -3.78 -11.50 9.50
CA VAL A 28 -3.90 -11.30 10.95
C VAL A 28 -3.57 -12.62 11.65
N VAL A 29 -2.46 -12.63 12.38
CA VAL A 29 -2.04 -13.79 13.18
C VAL A 29 -2.88 -13.87 14.45
N THR A 30 -3.12 -12.73 15.09
CA THR A 30 -3.94 -12.62 16.30
C THR A 30 -4.38 -11.18 16.50
N GLN A 31 -5.50 -10.98 17.19
CA GLN A 31 -6.06 -9.68 17.49
C GLN A 31 -6.84 -9.65 18.81
N ILE A 32 -6.84 -8.48 19.45
CA ILE A 32 -7.76 -8.12 20.53
C ILE A 32 -8.81 -7.21 19.93
N ALA A 33 -10.08 -7.60 20.11
CA ALA A 33 -11.23 -6.85 19.61
C ALA A 33 -11.35 -5.48 20.28
N LEU A 34 -12.10 -4.59 19.62
CA LEU A 34 -12.35 -3.24 20.11
C LEU A 34 -12.98 -3.27 21.52
N GLY A 35 -12.50 -2.40 22.41
CA GLY A 35 -13.03 -2.30 23.78
C GLY A 35 -12.79 -3.54 24.65
N SER A 36 -12.05 -4.54 24.17
CA SER A 36 -11.72 -5.74 24.93
C SER A 36 -10.36 -5.58 25.60
N ARG A 37 -10.25 -6.04 26.85
CA ARG A 37 -8.98 -6.11 27.56
C ARG A 37 -8.37 -7.49 27.38
N GLY A 38 -7.10 -7.55 26.99
CA GLY A 38 -6.41 -8.81 26.75
C GLY A 38 -4.90 -8.63 26.62
N VAL A 39 -4.21 -9.75 26.59
CA VAL A 39 -2.77 -9.83 26.32
C VAL A 39 -2.57 -10.77 25.14
N VAL A 40 -1.74 -10.36 24.19
CA VAL A 40 -1.29 -11.20 23.09
C VAL A 40 0.11 -11.66 23.40
N ASP A 41 0.28 -12.97 23.53
CA ASP A 41 1.57 -13.63 23.54
C ASP A 41 1.61 -14.57 22.33
N SER A 42 2.35 -14.16 21.30
CA SER A 42 2.49 -14.89 20.04
C SER A 42 3.88 -14.68 19.48
N GLY A 43 4.44 -15.70 18.83
CA GLY A 43 5.71 -15.57 18.12
C GLY A 43 5.68 -14.42 17.10
N VAL A 44 6.79 -13.67 17.01
CA VAL A 44 6.91 -12.55 16.05
C VAL A 44 7.06 -13.14 14.65
N PRO A 45 6.16 -12.81 13.70
CA PRO A 45 6.25 -13.31 12.34
C PRO A 45 7.51 -12.80 11.64
N VAL A 46 7.99 -13.52 10.63
CA VAL A 46 9.23 -13.18 9.91
C VAL A 46 8.93 -12.26 8.73
N ALA A 47 9.86 -11.34 8.45
CA ALA A 47 9.82 -10.51 7.24
C ALA A 47 10.01 -11.35 5.96
N LEU A 48 9.55 -10.86 4.82
CA LEU A 48 9.81 -11.50 3.54
C LEU A 48 11.33 -11.49 3.24
N PRO A 49 11.89 -12.59 2.68
CA PRO A 49 13.32 -12.66 2.34
C PRO A 49 13.77 -11.61 1.31
N ARG A 50 12.84 -11.12 0.50
CA ARG A 50 13.07 -10.04 -0.47
C ARG A 50 11.97 -9.00 -0.34
N PRO A 51 12.30 -7.70 -0.39
CA PRO A 51 11.29 -6.63 -0.38
C PRO A 51 10.34 -6.77 -1.58
N PRO A 52 9.03 -6.54 -1.40
CA PRO A 52 8.08 -6.47 -2.50
C PRO A 52 8.46 -5.39 -3.52
N LEU A 53 7.95 -5.52 -4.75
CA LEU A 53 8.20 -4.51 -5.80
C LEU A 53 7.78 -3.11 -5.36
N TYR A 54 6.64 -3.01 -4.69
CA TYR A 54 6.12 -1.74 -4.18
C TYR A 54 7.06 -1.10 -3.14
N ALA A 55 7.67 -1.87 -2.24
CA ALA A 55 8.70 -1.36 -1.31
C ALA A 55 9.91 -0.74 -2.03
N ARG A 56 10.20 -1.17 -3.27
CA ARG A 56 11.36 -0.70 -4.05
C ARG A 56 11.07 0.51 -4.90
N ILE A 57 9.89 0.56 -5.52
CA ILE A 57 9.55 1.59 -6.52
C ILE A 57 8.50 2.58 -6.01
N GLY A 58 7.79 2.25 -4.93
CA GLY A 58 6.70 3.04 -4.38
C GLY A 58 5.72 3.49 -5.46
N ASP A 59 5.29 4.74 -5.35
CA ASP A 59 4.33 5.36 -6.26
C ASP A 59 4.92 5.78 -7.61
N SER A 60 6.23 5.59 -7.85
CA SER A 60 6.87 6.01 -9.10
C SER A 60 6.28 5.33 -10.33
N LEU A 61 5.92 4.04 -10.21
CA LEU A 61 5.28 3.31 -11.29
C LEU A 61 3.92 3.90 -11.65
N LEU A 62 3.12 4.24 -10.63
CA LEU A 62 1.83 4.92 -10.83
C LEU A 62 2.02 6.30 -11.47
N ALA A 63 3.00 7.08 -10.99
CA ALA A 63 3.32 8.38 -11.55
C ALA A 63 3.69 8.32 -13.03
N VAL A 64 4.44 7.29 -13.46
CA VAL A 64 4.77 7.06 -14.87
C VAL A 64 3.51 6.81 -15.70
N PHE A 65 2.61 5.94 -15.26
CA PHE A 65 1.36 5.68 -15.98
C PHE A 65 0.46 6.92 -16.08
N VAL A 66 0.34 7.68 -14.98
CA VAL A 66 -0.41 8.93 -14.95
C VAL A 66 0.22 9.97 -15.89
N GLY A 67 1.54 10.08 -15.90
CA GLY A 67 2.29 10.97 -16.80
C GLY A 67 2.08 10.64 -18.27
N ILE A 68 2.11 9.36 -18.64
CA ILE A 68 1.82 8.90 -20.01
C ILE A 68 0.38 9.25 -20.39
N GLY A 69 -0.59 8.94 -19.53
CA GLY A 69 -2.01 9.26 -19.76
C GLY A 69 -2.24 10.76 -19.96
N ALA A 70 -1.65 11.60 -19.10
CA ALA A 70 -1.72 13.05 -19.22
C ALA A 70 -1.08 13.55 -20.52
N ALA A 71 0.09 13.04 -20.89
CA ALA A 71 0.77 13.39 -22.13
C ALA A 71 -0.06 13.03 -23.38
N LEU A 72 -0.72 11.87 -23.38
CA LEU A 72 -1.61 11.46 -24.46
C LEU A 72 -2.85 12.38 -24.56
N ILE A 73 -3.45 12.75 -23.43
CA ILE A 73 -4.60 13.67 -23.40
C ILE A 73 -4.21 15.06 -23.94
N ILE A 74 -3.07 15.59 -23.49
CA ILE A 74 -2.55 16.88 -23.94
C ILE A 74 -2.27 16.86 -25.44
N ARG A 75 -1.63 15.78 -25.95
CA ARG A 75 -1.38 15.59 -27.38
C ARG A 75 -2.67 15.60 -28.20
N ARG A 76 -3.70 14.85 -27.77
CA ARG A 76 -5.00 14.76 -28.46
C ARG A 76 -5.75 16.10 -28.49
N ARG A 77 -5.68 16.89 -27.40
CA ARG A 77 -6.26 18.23 -27.35
C ARG A 77 -5.59 19.19 -28.34
N LYS A 78 -4.26 19.15 -28.43
CA LYS A 78 -3.49 20.02 -29.33
C LYS A 78 -3.80 19.74 -30.80
N THR A 79 -3.96 18.48 -31.20
CA THR A 79 -4.35 18.11 -32.57
C THR A 79 -5.79 18.49 -32.93
N ARG A 80 -6.72 18.42 -31.98
CA ARG A 80 -8.13 18.78 -32.24
C ARG A 80 -8.31 20.29 -32.42
N ASN A 81 -7.67 21.09 -31.56
CA ASN A 81 -7.72 22.55 -31.68
C ASN A 81 -7.06 23.10 -32.96
N ALA A 82 -6.15 22.35 -33.58
CA ALA A 82 -5.54 22.72 -34.85
C ALA A 82 -6.41 22.39 -36.08
N GLY A 83 -7.35 21.44 -35.95
CA GLY A 83 -8.30 21.09 -37.01
C GLY A 83 -9.50 22.03 -37.09
N ASP A 84 -9.85 22.70 -36.01
CA ASP A 84 -10.96 23.66 -35.95
C ASP A 84 -10.55 25.09 -36.39
N ALA A 85 -9.29 25.29 -36.82
CA ALA A 85 -8.71 26.58 -37.19
C ALA A 85 -8.49 26.76 -38.71
N VAL A 86 -9.06 25.89 -39.54
CA VAL A 86 -9.06 25.94 -41.02
C VAL A 86 -10.50 25.95 -41.51
#